data_AF-A0A2E0MHF7-F1
#
_entry.id   AF-A0A2E0MHF7-F1
#
_cell.length_a   1.000
_cell.length_b   1.000
_cell.length_c   1.000
_cell.angle_alpha   90.00
_cell.angle_beta   90.00
_cell.angle_gamma   90.00
#
_symmetry.space_group_name_H-M   'P 1'
#
loop_
_entity.id
_entity.type
_entity.pdbx_description
1 polymer ?
#
loop_
_entity_poly.entity_id
_entity_poly.type
_entity_poly.pdbx_seq_one_letter_code
_entity_poly.pdbx_strand_id
1 'polypeptide(L)'
;MDILSHTFSGLAIGATVMHFSNKGFKHKFFIVLFSGIAAFFPDLDVISHWSGFDSTFGEWFNLKDSGVTIYHQKRWYSHHGVFHSFIMAISFCFICALINIMFKGWTTWKNGLRANIPFYVSVFLAYLVHLFEDMPTPDFVWGGVAFMFPSTDYWGGTGHIWWWNNYDLFLIILFTFLTVLILGLFRKLLRKPTKWIALSVFLIAISGCLYQITHRKYDFNYTGFSGHHTKWHENEAKSKIIQKEILGEAVYGLMVKFDNSIPIWF
;
A
#
# COMPACT_ATOMS: atom_id res chain seq x y z
N MET A 1 -9.62 0.29 6.20
CA MET A 1 -9.34 0.90 4.87
C MET A 1 -7.88 0.98 4.47
N ASP A 2 -6.94 1.15 5.41
CA ASP A 2 -5.52 1.41 5.10
C ASP A 2 -4.88 0.40 4.13
N ILE A 3 -4.95 -0.88 4.47
CA ILE A 3 -4.52 -2.02 3.63
C ILE A 3 -5.13 -1.96 2.21
N LEU A 4 -6.40 -1.55 2.09
CA LEU A 4 -7.04 -1.40 0.79
C LEU A 4 -6.46 -0.22 0.02
N SER A 5 -6.19 0.91 0.68
CA SER A 5 -5.52 2.05 0.06
C SER A 5 -4.17 1.64 -0.52
N HIS A 6 -3.31 1.00 0.27
CA HIS A 6 -2.00 0.51 -0.19
C HIS A 6 -2.13 -0.45 -1.37
N THR A 7 -2.99 -1.46 -1.23
CA THR A 7 -3.24 -2.44 -2.29
C THR A 7 -3.69 -1.75 -3.58
N PHE A 8 -4.65 -0.82 -3.50
CA PHE A 8 -5.17 -0.12 -4.66
C PHE A 8 -4.16 0.90 -5.25
N SER A 9 -3.27 1.46 -4.45
CA SER A 9 -2.15 2.27 -4.93
C SER A 9 -1.18 1.43 -5.75
N GLY A 10 -0.87 0.22 -5.30
CA GLY A 10 -0.16 -0.78 -6.10
C GLY A 10 -0.89 -1.11 -7.40
N LEU A 11 -2.20 -1.38 -7.35
CA LEU A 11 -3.01 -1.64 -8.54
C LEU A 11 -3.02 -0.45 -9.51
N ALA A 12 -3.09 0.80 -9.02
CA ALA A 12 -3.04 2.02 -9.82
C ALA A 12 -1.69 2.17 -10.55
N ILE A 13 -0.58 1.89 -9.86
CA ILE A 13 0.76 1.85 -10.46
C ILE A 13 0.82 0.77 -11.54
N GLY A 14 0.38 -0.45 -11.24
CA GLY A 14 0.38 -1.55 -12.19
C GLY A 14 -0.49 -1.25 -13.43
N ALA A 15 -1.67 -0.66 -13.23
CA ALA A 15 -2.57 -0.22 -14.30
C ALA A 15 -1.90 0.85 -15.17
N THR A 16 -1.16 1.78 -14.58
CA THR A 16 -0.41 2.80 -15.32
C THR A 16 0.73 2.18 -16.13
N VAL A 17 1.54 1.34 -15.50
CA VAL A 17 2.73 0.74 -16.11
C VAL A 17 2.37 -0.26 -17.21
N MET A 18 1.23 -0.95 -17.14
CA MET A 18 0.82 -1.88 -18.21
C MET A 18 0.65 -1.21 -19.58
N HIS A 19 0.44 0.11 -19.65
CA HIS A 19 0.40 0.85 -20.91
C HIS A 19 1.76 0.97 -21.61
N PHE A 20 2.85 0.84 -20.86
CA PHE A 20 4.22 0.82 -21.38
C PHE A 20 4.66 -0.58 -21.84
N SER A 21 3.88 -1.62 -21.52
CA SER A 21 4.14 -2.96 -22.00
C SER A 21 3.53 -3.20 -23.39
N ASN A 22 4.37 -3.71 -24.30
CA ASN A 22 3.97 -4.17 -25.63
C ASN A 22 3.50 -5.63 -25.65
N LYS A 23 3.48 -6.31 -24.50
CA LYS A 23 3.06 -7.72 -24.41
C LYS A 23 1.53 -7.88 -24.36
N GLY A 24 1.10 -9.13 -24.53
CA GLY A 24 -0.30 -9.51 -24.53
C GLY A 24 -1.00 -9.35 -23.17
N PHE A 25 -2.32 -9.60 -23.17
CA PHE A 25 -3.21 -9.40 -22.03
C PHE A 25 -2.73 -10.10 -20.75
N LYS A 26 -2.33 -11.37 -20.84
CA LYS A 26 -1.83 -12.15 -19.67
C LYS A 26 -0.68 -11.46 -18.94
N HIS A 27 0.26 -10.87 -19.68
CA HIS A 27 1.39 -10.17 -19.06
C HIS A 27 0.96 -8.86 -18.41
N LYS A 28 0.07 -8.10 -19.05
CA LYS A 28 -0.48 -6.87 -18.47
C LYS A 28 -1.30 -7.13 -17.22
N PHE A 29 -2.11 -8.19 -17.23
CA PHE A 29 -2.82 -8.66 -16.05
C PHE A 29 -1.85 -8.97 -14.90
N PHE A 30 -0.74 -9.68 -15.18
CA PHE A 30 0.27 -9.93 -14.15
C PHE A 30 0.97 -8.67 -13.63
N ILE A 31 1.22 -7.66 -14.48
CA ILE A 31 1.74 -6.36 -14.01
C ILE A 31 0.80 -5.79 -12.96
N VAL A 32 -0.50 -5.71 -13.26
CA VAL A 32 -1.50 -5.15 -12.33
C VAL A 32 -1.59 -5.99 -11.06
N LEU A 33 -1.78 -7.30 -11.19
CA LEU A 33 -1.94 -8.22 -10.07
C LEU A 33 -0.75 -8.19 -9.11
N PHE A 34 0.47 -8.35 -9.64
CA PHE A 34 1.67 -8.38 -8.79
C PHE A 34 2.04 -7.02 -8.23
N SER A 35 1.64 -5.90 -8.86
CA SER A 35 1.76 -4.60 -8.23
C SER A 35 0.81 -4.45 -7.04
N GLY A 36 -0.43 -4.94 -7.14
CA GLY A 36 -1.33 -4.99 -5.97
C GLY A 36 -0.77 -5.87 -4.83
N ILE A 37 -0.26 -7.06 -5.16
CA ILE A 37 0.40 -7.94 -4.17
C ILE A 37 1.62 -7.27 -3.55
N ALA A 38 2.46 -6.60 -4.36
CA ALA A 38 3.67 -5.95 -3.87
C ALA A 38 3.38 -4.81 -2.90
N ALA A 39 2.32 -4.02 -3.16
CA ALA A 39 1.90 -2.97 -2.25
C ALA A 39 1.19 -3.52 -1.01
N PHE A 40 0.48 -4.65 -1.11
CA PHE A 40 -0.11 -5.33 0.06
C PHE A 40 0.95 -6.03 0.94
N PHE A 41 2.09 -6.42 0.36
CA PHE A 41 3.05 -7.30 1.02
C PHE A 41 3.58 -6.80 2.38
N PRO A 42 3.85 -5.49 2.57
CA PRO A 42 4.23 -4.97 3.88
C PRO A 42 3.18 -5.22 4.97
N ASP A 43 1.89 -5.24 4.62
CA ASP A 43 0.76 -5.50 5.54
C ASP A 43 0.47 -6.98 5.77
N LEU A 44 1.23 -7.90 5.15
CA LEU A 44 0.95 -9.34 5.21
C LEU A 44 0.93 -9.87 6.66
N ASP A 45 1.74 -9.27 7.52
CA ASP A 45 1.83 -9.62 8.95
C ASP A 45 0.64 -9.14 9.78
N VAL A 46 -0.33 -8.41 9.23
CA VAL A 46 -1.64 -8.29 9.85
C VAL A 46 -2.29 -9.68 10.03
N ILE A 47 -1.82 -10.71 9.33
CA ILE A 47 -2.18 -12.11 9.60
C ILE A 47 -1.90 -12.52 11.05
N SER A 48 -0.93 -11.89 11.72
CA SER A 48 -0.66 -12.12 13.15
C SER A 48 -1.79 -11.62 14.06
N HIS A 49 -2.64 -10.71 13.58
CA HIS A 49 -3.87 -10.29 14.25
C HIS A 49 -5.08 -11.20 13.97
N TRP A 50 -4.97 -12.16 13.06
CA TRP A 50 -6.07 -13.09 12.82
C TRP A 50 -6.34 -13.94 14.06
N SER A 51 -7.61 -14.08 14.46
CA SER A 51 -8.01 -14.80 15.67
C SER A 51 -7.59 -16.28 15.71
N GLY A 52 -7.30 -16.88 14.56
CA GLY A 52 -6.76 -18.24 14.48
C GLY A 52 -5.23 -18.34 14.51
N PHE A 53 -4.50 -17.22 14.46
CA PHE A 53 -3.04 -17.21 14.30
C PHE A 53 -2.32 -18.00 15.39
N ASP A 54 -2.61 -17.72 16.65
CA ASP A 54 -1.95 -18.37 17.78
C ASP A 54 -2.21 -19.88 17.80
N SER A 55 -3.45 -20.30 17.56
CA SER A 55 -3.85 -21.73 17.50
C SER A 55 -3.38 -22.48 16.24
N THR A 56 -2.78 -21.78 15.27
CA THR A 56 -2.36 -22.40 14.00
C THR A 56 -0.87 -22.21 13.79
N PHE A 57 -0.46 -21.03 13.34
CA PHE A 57 0.94 -20.68 13.11
C PHE A 57 1.71 -20.58 14.43
N GLY A 58 1.09 -20.02 15.47
CA GLY A 58 1.69 -19.93 16.80
C GLY A 58 2.07 -21.31 17.35
N GLU A 59 1.13 -22.25 17.37
CA GLU A 59 1.37 -23.63 17.78
C GLU A 59 2.33 -24.37 16.84
N TRP A 60 2.14 -24.27 15.52
CA TRP A 60 2.98 -24.99 14.55
C TRP A 60 4.45 -24.57 14.61
N PHE A 61 4.72 -23.27 14.79
CA PHE A 61 6.08 -22.75 14.92
C PHE A 61 6.57 -22.67 16.38
N ASN A 62 5.76 -23.09 17.35
CA ASN A 62 6.05 -23.01 18.78
C ASN A 62 6.50 -21.59 19.19
N LEU A 63 5.75 -20.57 18.74
CA LEU A 63 6.05 -19.17 19.00
C LEU A 63 5.83 -18.85 20.49
N LYS A 64 6.76 -18.07 21.07
CA LYS A 64 6.70 -17.67 22.48
C LYS A 64 5.77 -16.48 22.72
N ASP A 65 5.55 -15.67 21.70
CA ASP A 65 4.74 -14.45 21.76
C ASP A 65 3.48 -14.64 20.92
N SER A 66 2.36 -14.07 21.39
CA SER A 66 1.12 -14.06 20.62
C SER A 66 1.26 -13.24 19.33
N GLY A 67 0.44 -13.52 18.34
CA GLY A 67 0.41 -12.78 17.08
C GLY A 67 0.19 -11.28 17.28
N VAL A 68 -0.73 -10.89 18.16
CA VAL A 68 -0.95 -9.48 18.57
C VAL A 68 0.33 -8.85 19.12
N THR A 69 1.09 -9.61 19.91
CA THR A 69 2.37 -9.12 20.46
C THR A 69 3.43 -8.98 19.36
N ILE A 70 3.49 -9.93 18.43
CA ILE A 70 4.42 -9.90 17.28
C ILE A 70 4.17 -8.68 16.39
N TYR A 71 2.89 -8.35 16.14
CA TYR A 71 2.51 -7.20 15.32
C TYR A 71 3.02 -5.87 15.90
N HIS A 72 2.77 -5.64 17.19
CA HIS A 72 3.09 -4.36 17.83
C HIS A 72 4.56 -4.19 18.24
N GLN A 73 5.32 -5.29 18.33
CA GLN A 73 6.74 -5.23 18.69
C GLN A 73 7.60 -4.88 17.48
N LYS A 74 8.68 -4.12 17.66
CA LYS A 74 9.66 -3.79 16.60
C LYS A 74 10.66 -4.92 16.32
N ARG A 75 10.17 -6.15 16.08
CA ARG A 75 11.03 -7.27 15.70
C ARG A 75 11.42 -7.17 14.23
N TRP A 76 12.55 -7.77 13.84
CA TRP A 76 12.97 -7.75 12.43
C TRP A 76 11.93 -8.38 11.48
N TYR A 77 11.12 -9.33 11.97
CA TYR A 77 10.02 -9.99 11.25
C TYR A 77 8.63 -9.45 11.59
N SER A 78 8.54 -8.39 12.40
CA SER A 78 7.28 -7.70 12.64
C SER A 78 6.92 -6.77 11.49
N HIS A 79 5.69 -6.26 11.53
CA HIS A 79 5.19 -5.15 10.71
C HIS A 79 6.25 -4.08 10.54
N HIS A 80 6.86 -3.63 11.61
CA HIS A 80 7.73 -2.46 11.57
C HIS A 80 9.20 -2.76 11.23
N GLY A 81 9.53 -3.99 10.85
CA GLY A 81 10.89 -4.43 10.60
C GLY A 81 11.26 -4.45 9.12
N VAL A 82 11.74 -5.61 8.67
CA VAL A 82 12.22 -5.81 7.30
C VAL A 82 11.14 -5.52 6.26
N PHE A 83 9.87 -5.85 6.50
CA PHE A 83 8.82 -5.68 5.50
C PHE A 83 8.55 -4.20 5.17
N HIS A 84 8.81 -3.29 6.10
CA HIS A 84 8.68 -1.85 5.88
C HIS A 84 10.01 -1.17 5.49
N SER A 85 10.83 -1.83 4.66
CA SER A 85 12.16 -1.35 4.29
C SER A 85 12.41 -1.31 2.77
N PHE A 86 13.29 -0.39 2.36
CA PHE A 86 13.76 -0.28 0.98
C PHE A 86 14.46 -1.55 0.50
N ILE A 87 15.22 -2.22 1.38
CA ILE A 87 15.91 -3.47 1.04
C ILE A 87 14.91 -4.59 0.74
N MET A 88 13.76 -4.64 1.42
CA MET A 88 12.71 -5.60 1.09
C MET A 88 12.02 -5.25 -0.24
N ALA A 89 11.83 -3.98 -0.58
CA ALA A 89 11.32 -3.61 -1.92
C ALA A 89 12.22 -4.15 -3.05
N ILE A 90 13.56 -4.05 -2.87
CA ILE A 90 14.54 -4.66 -3.79
C ILE A 90 14.44 -6.19 -3.78
N SER A 91 14.41 -6.78 -2.58
CA SER A 91 14.39 -8.23 -2.39
C SER A 91 13.14 -8.86 -3.00
N PHE A 92 11.97 -8.25 -2.84
CA PHE A 92 10.70 -8.70 -3.41
C PHE A 92 10.74 -8.70 -4.94
N CYS A 93 11.29 -7.64 -5.55
CA CYS A 93 11.51 -7.57 -6.99
C CYS A 93 12.49 -8.67 -7.46
N PHE A 94 13.56 -8.92 -6.70
CA PHE A 94 14.51 -9.98 -6.97
C PHE A 94 13.88 -11.38 -6.87
N ILE A 95 13.05 -11.64 -5.86
CA ILE A 95 12.27 -12.88 -5.71
C ILE A 95 11.39 -13.10 -6.95
N CYS A 96 10.68 -12.07 -7.41
CA CYS A 96 9.89 -12.15 -8.64
C CYS A 96 10.77 -12.48 -9.87
N ALA A 97 12.00 -11.97 -9.93
CA ALA A 97 12.95 -12.31 -10.98
C ALA A 97 13.41 -13.77 -10.89
N LEU A 98 13.77 -14.24 -9.69
CA LEU A 98 14.17 -15.63 -9.44
C LEU A 98 13.06 -16.62 -9.81
N ILE A 99 11.82 -16.37 -9.39
CA ILE A 99 10.67 -17.21 -9.74
C ILE A 99 10.53 -17.30 -11.28
N ASN A 100 10.63 -16.16 -11.98
CA ASN A 100 10.56 -16.14 -13.44
C ASN A 100 11.73 -16.90 -14.09
N ILE A 101 12.94 -16.84 -13.53
CA ILE A 101 14.11 -17.62 -13.96
C ILE A 101 13.87 -19.12 -13.73
N MET A 102 13.36 -19.53 -12.57
CA MET A 102 13.08 -20.93 -12.25
C MET A 102 12.07 -21.55 -13.24
N PHE A 103 11.02 -20.82 -13.59
CA PHE A 103 9.99 -21.33 -14.51
C PHE A 103 10.36 -21.26 -16.00
N LYS A 104 11.27 -20.37 -16.43
CA LYS A 104 11.60 -20.17 -17.85
C LYS A 104 13.02 -20.54 -18.25
N GLY A 105 13.89 -20.75 -17.27
CA GLY A 105 15.33 -20.88 -17.45
C GLY A 105 16.04 -19.53 -17.63
N TRP A 106 17.31 -19.51 -17.22
CA TRP A 106 18.17 -18.32 -17.25
C TRP A 106 18.30 -17.69 -18.64
N THR A 107 18.53 -18.49 -19.68
CA THR A 107 18.75 -18.00 -21.05
C THR A 107 17.50 -17.29 -21.60
N THR A 108 16.32 -17.90 -21.42
CA THR A 108 15.04 -17.31 -21.83
C THR A 108 14.74 -16.03 -21.05
N TRP A 109 15.02 -16.03 -19.73
CA TRP A 109 14.85 -14.84 -18.90
C TRP A 109 15.76 -13.69 -19.34
N LYS A 110 17.05 -13.96 -19.54
CA LYS A 110 18.05 -12.97 -19.98
C LYS A 110 17.64 -12.33 -21.31
N ASN A 111 17.24 -13.15 -22.28
CA ASN A 111 16.77 -12.68 -23.59
C ASN A 111 15.46 -11.88 -23.48
N GLY A 112 14.62 -12.20 -22.49
CA GLY A 112 13.33 -11.55 -22.26
C GLY A 112 13.37 -10.37 -21.27
N LEU A 113 14.51 -10.05 -20.65
CA LEU A 113 14.60 -9.12 -19.52
C LEU A 113 14.09 -7.72 -19.89
N ARG A 114 14.60 -7.16 -21.00
CA ARG A 114 14.18 -5.82 -21.49
C ARG A 114 12.67 -5.73 -21.69
N ALA A 115 12.07 -6.80 -22.20
CA ALA A 115 10.63 -6.86 -22.45
C ALA A 115 9.80 -7.07 -21.15
N ASN A 116 10.43 -7.40 -20.02
CA ASN A 116 9.80 -7.51 -18.70
C ASN A 116 10.16 -6.33 -17.77
N ILE A 117 10.98 -5.36 -18.19
CA ILE A 117 11.29 -4.16 -17.38
C ILE A 117 10.03 -3.50 -16.81
N PRO A 118 8.94 -3.28 -17.58
CA PRO A 118 7.73 -2.69 -17.02
C PRO A 118 7.17 -3.46 -15.82
N PHE A 119 7.26 -4.78 -15.81
CA PHE A 119 6.81 -5.60 -14.68
C PHE A 119 7.68 -5.39 -13.44
N TYR A 120 9.01 -5.41 -13.59
CA TYR A 120 9.91 -5.22 -12.44
C TYR A 120 9.82 -3.80 -11.87
N VAL A 121 9.71 -2.80 -12.75
CA VAL A 121 9.49 -1.41 -12.34
C VAL A 121 8.16 -1.25 -11.63
N SER A 122 7.07 -1.86 -12.12
CA SER A 122 5.76 -1.74 -11.48
C SER A 122 5.72 -2.40 -10.10
N VAL A 123 6.37 -3.55 -9.92
CA VAL A 123 6.46 -4.25 -8.63
C VAL A 123 7.25 -3.43 -7.63
N PHE A 124 8.42 -2.93 -8.04
CA PHE A 124 9.27 -2.12 -7.18
C PHE A 124 8.60 -0.82 -6.75
N LEU A 125 8.01 -0.07 -7.70
CA LEU A 125 7.31 1.17 -7.40
C LEU A 125 6.06 0.95 -6.54
N ALA A 126 5.34 -0.15 -6.77
CA ALA A 126 4.19 -0.50 -5.95
C ALA A 126 4.55 -0.84 -4.50
N TYR A 127 5.69 -1.50 -4.27
CA TYR A 127 6.19 -1.69 -2.92
C TYR A 127 6.58 -0.36 -2.28
N LEU A 128 7.30 0.50 -3.01
CA LEU A 128 7.73 1.79 -2.46
C LEU A 128 6.57 2.74 -2.15
N VAL A 129 5.50 2.73 -2.94
CA VAL A 129 4.36 3.63 -2.66
C VAL A 129 3.72 3.29 -1.32
N HIS A 130 3.62 2.00 -0.95
CA HIS A 130 3.19 1.60 0.39
C HIS A 130 4.03 2.31 1.46
N LEU A 131 5.35 2.16 1.39
CA LEU A 131 6.26 2.76 2.38
C LEU A 131 6.10 4.28 2.47
N PHE A 132 5.82 4.96 1.36
CA PHE A 132 5.60 6.40 1.35
C PHE A 132 4.23 6.81 1.85
N GLU A 133 3.21 5.96 1.71
CA GLU A 133 1.87 6.19 2.25
C GLU A 133 1.82 6.06 3.78
N ASP A 134 2.74 5.29 4.37
CA ASP A 134 2.90 5.19 5.82
C ASP A 134 3.68 6.35 6.44
N MET A 135 4.59 7.01 5.71
CA MET A 135 5.35 8.14 6.25
C MET A 135 4.50 9.32 6.78
N PRO A 136 3.34 9.67 6.20
CA PRO A 136 2.50 10.74 6.69
C PRO A 136 1.64 10.39 7.92
N THR A 137 1.59 9.14 8.36
CA THR A 137 0.83 8.75 9.55
C THR A 137 1.57 9.17 10.83
N PRO A 138 0.92 9.13 12.02
CA PRO A 138 1.52 9.52 13.29
C PRO A 138 2.76 8.73 13.66
N ASP A 139 3.70 9.38 14.35
CA ASP A 139 4.86 8.71 14.92
C ASP A 139 4.50 7.72 16.05
N PHE A 140 3.39 7.95 16.75
CA PHE A 140 3.09 7.22 17.97
C PHE A 140 2.92 5.71 17.72
N VAL A 141 3.44 4.90 18.64
CA VAL A 141 3.62 3.43 18.60
C VAL A 141 4.77 2.96 17.69
N TRP A 142 4.96 3.53 16.49
CA TRP A 142 5.84 2.92 15.47
C TRP A 142 7.09 3.74 15.13
N GLY A 143 7.10 5.03 15.41
CA GLY A 143 8.21 5.95 15.17
C GLY A 143 8.44 6.28 13.70
N GLY A 144 7.49 5.94 12.82
CA GLY A 144 7.60 6.03 11.36
C GLY A 144 7.83 4.67 10.69
N VAL A 145 8.51 4.68 9.55
CA VAL A 145 8.80 3.54 8.68
C VAL A 145 10.27 3.16 8.78
N ALA A 146 10.59 1.87 8.91
CA ALA A 146 11.97 1.35 8.94
C ALA A 146 12.63 1.32 7.55
N PHE A 147 12.56 2.44 6.83
CA PHE A 147 12.94 2.54 5.41
C PHE A 147 14.38 2.07 5.15
N MET A 148 15.31 2.40 6.07
CA MET A 148 16.73 2.05 6.00
C MET A 148 17.12 0.86 6.90
N PHE A 149 16.21 -0.07 7.20
CA PHE A 149 16.52 -1.29 7.95
C PHE A 149 17.82 -1.97 7.43
N PRO A 150 18.75 -2.42 8.30
CA PRO A 150 18.62 -2.59 9.76
C PRO A 150 19.01 -1.35 10.59
N SER A 151 19.06 -0.15 10.00
CA SER A 151 19.22 1.08 10.80
C SER A 151 18.14 1.17 11.87
N THR A 152 18.50 1.74 13.02
CA THR A 152 17.57 2.05 14.11
C THR A 152 16.75 3.31 13.85
N ASP A 153 17.10 4.07 12.80
CA ASP A 153 16.41 5.30 12.44
C ASP A 153 15.16 4.99 11.61
N TYR A 154 14.01 5.45 12.09
CA TYR A 154 12.72 5.37 11.40
C TYR A 154 12.44 6.70 10.72
N TRP A 155 11.86 6.65 9.52
CA TRP A 155 11.60 7.81 8.66
C TRP A 155 10.11 8.06 8.53
N GLY A 156 9.68 9.31 8.46
CA GLY A 156 8.26 9.66 8.45
C GLY A 156 7.72 9.86 9.86
N GLY A 157 6.50 9.39 10.13
CA GLY A 157 5.81 9.68 11.40
C GLY A 157 5.37 11.14 11.49
N THR A 158 5.02 11.77 10.37
CA THR A 158 4.75 13.21 10.35
C THR A 158 3.38 13.59 10.92
N GLY A 159 2.47 12.62 11.11
CA GLY A 159 1.15 12.86 11.71
C GLY A 159 0.23 13.73 10.86
N HIS A 160 0.50 13.90 9.56
CA HIS A 160 -0.35 14.69 8.67
C HIS A 160 -1.71 14.02 8.41
N ILE A 161 -1.76 12.69 8.40
CA ILE A 161 -3.00 11.92 8.24
C ILE A 161 -3.18 10.95 9.40
N TRP A 162 -4.39 10.44 9.59
CA TRP A 162 -4.64 9.33 10.51
C TRP A 162 -4.37 7.99 9.82
N TRP A 163 -4.30 6.89 10.56
CA TRP A 163 -4.07 5.55 9.99
C TRP A 163 -5.29 5.04 9.21
N TRP A 164 -6.47 5.02 9.84
CA TRP A 164 -7.49 4.05 9.42
C TRP A 164 -8.51 4.52 8.39
N ASN A 165 -8.81 5.81 8.30
CA ASN A 165 -10.05 6.32 7.70
C ASN A 165 -9.83 7.42 6.66
N ASN A 166 -8.74 7.36 5.90
CA ASN A 166 -8.44 8.31 4.82
C ASN A 166 -9.29 8.04 3.55
N TYR A 167 -10.61 8.20 3.67
CA TYR A 167 -11.57 7.89 2.60
C TYR A 167 -11.36 8.76 1.34
N ASP A 168 -11.00 10.03 1.51
CA ASP A 168 -10.66 10.94 0.42
C ASP A 168 -9.48 10.44 -0.42
N LEU A 169 -8.38 10.05 0.23
CA LEU A 169 -7.20 9.51 -0.43
C LEU A 169 -7.53 8.19 -1.13
N PHE A 170 -8.24 7.29 -0.44
CA PHE A 170 -8.68 6.03 -1.03
C PHE A 170 -9.51 6.24 -2.30
N LEU A 171 -10.44 7.21 -2.30
CA LEU A 171 -11.25 7.51 -3.47
C LEU A 171 -10.40 8.03 -4.63
N ILE A 172 -9.43 8.93 -4.39
CA ILE A 172 -8.49 9.40 -5.43
C ILE A 172 -7.74 8.21 -6.04
N ILE A 173 -7.22 7.31 -5.21
CA ILE A 173 -6.49 6.12 -5.62
C ILE A 173 -7.39 5.19 -6.45
N LEU A 174 -8.59 4.88 -5.93
CA LEU A 174 -9.56 4.00 -6.58
C LEU A 174 -9.98 4.54 -7.95
N PHE A 175 -10.34 5.82 -8.04
CA PHE A 175 -10.72 6.44 -9.32
C PHE A 175 -9.57 6.47 -10.31
N THR A 176 -8.33 6.66 -9.84
CA THR A 176 -7.14 6.60 -10.68
C THR A 176 -6.96 5.21 -11.26
N PHE A 177 -7.01 4.17 -10.41
CA PHE A 177 -6.95 2.78 -10.84
C PHE A 177 -8.03 2.46 -11.88
N LEU A 178 -9.30 2.76 -11.60
CA LEU A 178 -10.41 2.49 -12.50
C LEU A 178 -10.27 3.24 -13.82
N THR A 179 -9.92 4.52 -13.79
CA THR A 179 -9.77 5.35 -15.00
C THR A 179 -8.67 4.81 -15.91
N VAL A 180 -7.51 4.49 -15.34
CA VAL A 180 -6.38 3.96 -16.10
C VAL A 180 -6.66 2.54 -16.60
N LEU A 181 -7.33 1.70 -15.79
CA LEU A 181 -7.74 0.37 -16.21
C LEU A 181 -8.71 0.43 -17.40
N ILE A 182 -9.75 1.26 -17.33
CA ILE A 182 -10.70 1.50 -18.41
C ILE A 182 -9.97 2.00 -19.66
N LEU A 183 -9.07 2.97 -19.53
CA LEU A 183 -8.23 3.44 -20.64
C LEU A 183 -7.43 2.29 -21.28
N GLY A 184 -6.94 1.35 -20.49
CA GLY A 184 -6.25 0.14 -20.94
C GLY A 184 -7.14 -0.79 -21.76
N LEU A 185 -8.37 -1.01 -21.32
CA LEU A 185 -9.37 -1.84 -22.01
C LEU A 185 -9.80 -1.23 -23.35
N PHE A 186 -9.97 0.10 -23.41
CA PHE A 186 -10.38 0.82 -24.62
C PHE A 186 -9.21 1.25 -25.52
N ARG A 187 -7.96 0.88 -25.21
CA ARG A 187 -6.79 1.25 -26.01
C ARG A 187 -6.93 0.91 -27.50
N LYS A 188 -7.53 -0.25 -27.83
CA LYS A 188 -7.74 -0.67 -29.22
C LYS A 188 -8.68 0.26 -29.98
N LEU A 189 -9.69 0.80 -29.30
CA LEU A 189 -10.67 1.72 -29.88
C LEU A 189 -10.05 3.10 -30.13
N LEU A 190 -9.20 3.57 -29.21
CA LEU A 190 -8.65 4.92 -29.24
C LEU A 190 -7.57 5.15 -30.31
N ARG A 191 -6.95 4.08 -30.84
CA ARG A 191 -5.85 4.12 -31.85
C ARG A 191 -4.66 5.04 -31.50
N LYS A 192 -4.60 5.61 -30.30
CA LYS A 192 -3.60 6.57 -29.82
C LYS A 192 -2.72 5.95 -28.72
N PRO A 193 -1.51 6.49 -28.49
CA PRO A 193 -0.64 6.04 -27.41
C PRO A 193 -1.22 6.45 -26.05
N THR A 194 -1.96 5.55 -25.41
CA THR A 194 -2.60 5.76 -24.09
C THR A 194 -1.61 5.92 -22.94
N LYS A 195 -0.33 5.57 -23.12
CA LYS A 195 0.68 5.55 -22.03
C LYS A 195 0.91 6.91 -21.37
N TRP A 196 0.90 7.98 -22.17
CA TRP A 196 1.10 9.33 -21.66
C TRP A 196 -0.14 9.86 -20.95
N ILE A 197 -1.33 9.53 -21.47
CA ILE A 197 -2.59 9.85 -20.81
C ILE A 197 -2.68 9.13 -19.45
N ALA A 198 -2.37 7.84 -19.40
CA ALA A 198 -2.32 7.07 -18.16
C ALA A 198 -1.35 7.68 -17.15
N LEU A 199 -0.13 8.01 -17.59
CA LEU A 199 0.88 8.65 -16.74
C LEU A 199 0.40 10.02 -16.24
N SER A 200 -0.20 10.85 -17.08
CA SER A 200 -0.74 12.15 -16.67
C SER A 200 -1.84 12.02 -15.63
N VAL A 201 -2.79 11.10 -15.82
CA VAL A 201 -3.86 10.82 -14.84
C VAL A 201 -3.25 10.41 -13.49
N PHE A 202 -2.26 9.51 -13.52
CA PHE A 202 -1.56 9.06 -12.32
C PHE A 202 -0.78 10.18 -11.61
N LEU A 203 -0.08 11.05 -12.33
CA LEU A 203 0.66 12.18 -11.76
C LEU A 203 -0.26 13.26 -11.16
N ILE A 204 -1.41 13.51 -11.80
CA ILE A 204 -2.45 14.39 -11.25
C ILE A 204 -2.98 13.81 -9.94
N ALA A 205 -3.24 12.51 -9.89
CA ALA A 205 -3.69 11.82 -8.69
C ALA A 205 -2.67 11.90 -7.54
N ILE A 206 -1.38 11.63 -7.81
CA ILE A 206 -0.31 11.79 -6.81
C ILE A 206 -0.30 13.22 -6.27
N SER A 207 -0.39 14.22 -7.15
CA SER A 207 -0.40 15.62 -6.77
C SER A 207 -1.63 15.96 -5.90
N GLY A 208 -2.79 15.38 -6.23
CA GLY A 208 -4.01 15.46 -5.42
C GLY A 208 -3.84 14.84 -4.03
N CYS A 209 -3.28 13.63 -3.93
CA CYS A 209 -3.00 12.97 -2.65
C CYS A 209 -2.02 13.78 -1.80
N LEU A 210 -0.89 14.22 -2.37
CA LEU A 210 0.09 15.04 -1.66
C LEU A 210 -0.51 16.35 -1.17
N TYR A 211 -1.34 17.00 -2.00
CA TYR A 211 -2.06 18.20 -1.60
C TYR A 211 -2.97 17.92 -0.40
N GLN A 212 -3.81 16.87 -0.47
CA GLN A 212 -4.72 16.51 0.63
C GLN A 212 -3.96 16.16 1.92
N ILE A 213 -2.85 15.42 1.83
CA ILE A 213 -2.00 15.07 2.99
C ILE A 213 -1.41 16.34 3.63
N THR A 214 -0.77 17.20 2.82
CA THR A 214 -0.03 18.37 3.34
C THR A 214 -0.91 19.52 3.80
N HIS A 215 -2.16 19.59 3.35
CA HIS A 215 -3.10 20.67 3.68
C HIS A 215 -4.08 20.30 4.80
N ARG A 216 -3.93 19.14 5.45
CA ARG A 216 -4.69 18.83 6.66
C ARG A 216 -4.27 19.80 7.77
N LYS A 217 -5.26 20.43 8.40
CA LYS A 217 -5.04 21.47 9.44
C LYS A 217 -4.90 20.90 10.86
N TYR A 218 -4.75 19.59 10.99
CA TYR A 218 -4.70 18.90 12.27
C TYR A 218 -3.49 17.96 12.29
N ASP A 219 -2.70 18.06 13.36
CA ASP A 219 -1.57 17.17 13.61
C ASP A 219 -2.06 16.00 14.47
N PHE A 220 -1.88 14.79 13.93
CA PHE A 220 -2.28 13.55 14.58
C PHE A 220 -1.17 12.93 15.43
N ASN A 221 0.02 13.53 15.51
CA ASN A 221 1.09 13.07 16.40
C ASN A 221 0.73 13.23 17.88
N TYR A 222 1.21 12.30 18.69
CA TYR A 222 1.11 12.37 20.14
C TYR A 222 2.14 11.44 20.78
N THR A 223 2.44 11.61 22.06
CA THR A 223 3.46 10.81 22.75
C THR A 223 2.97 10.34 24.12
N GLY A 224 3.60 9.27 24.63
CA GLY A 224 3.30 8.66 25.92
C GLY A 224 2.16 7.65 25.92
N PHE A 225 2.35 6.54 26.64
CA PHE A 225 1.29 5.54 26.86
C PHE A 225 0.22 5.98 27.86
N SER A 226 0.52 6.99 28.70
CA SER A 226 -0.45 7.54 29.64
C SER A 226 -1.54 8.31 28.88
N GLY A 227 -2.78 7.80 28.92
CA GLY A 227 -3.90 8.41 28.19
C GLY A 227 -3.93 8.12 26.68
N HIS A 228 -3.12 7.18 26.18
CA HIS A 228 -3.08 6.80 24.76
C HIS A 228 -4.47 6.45 24.22
N HIS A 229 -5.26 5.64 24.93
CA HIS A 229 -6.60 5.25 24.47
C HIS A 229 -7.50 6.47 24.27
N THR A 230 -7.50 7.42 25.20
CA THR A 230 -8.28 8.65 25.08
C THR A 230 -7.83 9.46 23.86
N LYS A 231 -6.52 9.66 23.68
CA LYS A 231 -5.96 10.39 22.53
C LYS A 231 -6.23 9.70 21.19
N TRP A 232 -6.13 8.37 21.16
CA TRP A 232 -6.48 7.57 20.00
C TRP A 232 -7.93 7.79 19.58
N HIS A 233 -8.88 7.67 20.52
CA HIS A 233 -10.29 7.89 20.23
C HIS A 233 -10.59 9.33 19.81
N GLU A 234 -9.95 10.32 20.43
CA GLU A 234 -10.05 11.73 20.02
C GLU A 234 -9.57 11.94 18.58
N ASN A 235 -8.39 11.41 18.23
CA ASN A 235 -7.80 11.52 16.90
C ASN A 235 -8.64 10.78 15.85
N GLU A 236 -9.14 9.59 16.17
CA GLU A 236 -9.99 8.84 15.26
C GLU A 236 -11.30 9.59 14.98
N ALA A 237 -11.94 10.13 16.02
CA ALA A 237 -13.14 10.95 15.88
C ALA A 237 -12.86 12.23 15.08
N LYS A 238 -11.73 12.89 15.34
CA LYS A 238 -11.32 14.09 14.61
C LYS A 238 -11.06 13.79 13.13
N SER A 239 -10.42 12.67 12.82
CA SER A 239 -10.22 12.24 11.44
C SER A 239 -11.56 11.98 10.74
N LYS A 240 -12.51 11.31 11.40
CA LYS A 240 -13.87 11.12 10.87
C LYS A 240 -14.56 12.44 10.53
N ILE A 241 -14.42 13.46 11.38
CA ILE A 241 -14.95 14.80 11.15
C ILE A 241 -14.29 15.45 9.93
N ILE A 242 -12.96 15.44 9.84
CA ILE A 242 -12.21 16.00 8.70
C ILE A 242 -12.64 15.32 7.39
N GLN A 243 -12.78 14.00 7.39
CA GLN A 243 -13.22 13.25 6.22
C GLN A 243 -14.65 13.62 5.79
N LYS A 244 -15.53 13.82 6.77
CA LYS A 244 -16.90 14.29 6.52
C LYS A 244 -16.92 15.72 5.95
N GLU A 245 -16.04 16.60 6.42
CA GLU A 245 -15.89 17.96 5.89
C GLU A 245 -15.39 17.95 4.43
N ILE A 246 -14.41 17.09 4.11
CA ILE A 246 -13.83 16.99 2.75
C ILE A 246 -14.83 16.38 1.75
N LEU A 247 -15.50 15.29 2.13
CA LEU A 247 -16.34 14.50 1.22
C LEU A 247 -17.80 14.98 1.18
N GLY A 248 -18.25 15.70 2.22
CA GLY A 248 -19.66 15.98 2.45
C GLY A 248 -20.44 14.75 2.92
N GLU A 249 -21.65 14.97 3.43
CA GLU A 249 -22.46 13.95 4.12
C GLU A 249 -22.72 12.70 3.28
N ALA A 250 -23.07 12.89 2.00
CA ALA A 250 -23.51 11.78 1.15
C ALA A 250 -22.37 10.80 0.82
N VAL A 251 -21.23 11.33 0.37
CA VAL A 251 -20.07 10.51 0.00
C VAL A 251 -19.41 9.93 1.25
N TYR A 252 -19.28 10.72 2.32
CA TYR A 252 -18.80 10.22 3.61
C TYR A 252 -19.67 9.07 4.15
N GLY A 253 -21.00 9.24 4.15
CA GLY A 253 -21.93 8.22 4.61
C GLY A 253 -21.86 6.93 3.79
N LEU A 254 -21.63 7.03 2.48
CA LEU A 254 -21.36 5.86 1.63
C LEU A 254 -20.06 5.16 2.02
N MET A 255 -18.98 5.92 2.23
CA MET A 255 -17.67 5.38 2.60
C MET A 255 -17.69 4.71 3.98
N VAL A 256 -18.38 5.29 4.97
CA VAL A 256 -18.55 4.65 6.29
C VAL A 256 -19.33 3.33 6.17
N LYS A 257 -20.39 3.29 5.36
CA LYS A 257 -21.13 2.04 5.11
C LYS A 257 -20.25 0.98 4.44
N PHE A 258 -19.43 1.40 3.47
CA PHE A 258 -18.48 0.53 2.81
C PHE A 258 -17.44 -0.02 3.80
N ASP A 259 -16.80 0.85 4.59
CA ASP A 259 -15.80 0.47 5.59
C ASP A 259 -16.37 -0.52 6.62
N ASN A 260 -17.55 -0.22 7.19
CA ASN A 260 -18.24 -1.10 8.13
C ASN A 260 -18.72 -2.43 7.53
N SER A 261 -18.79 -2.54 6.20
CA SER A 261 -19.20 -3.78 5.52
C SER A 261 -18.05 -4.76 5.29
N ILE A 262 -16.81 -4.31 5.48
CA ILE A 262 -15.63 -5.16 5.33
C ILE A 262 -15.59 -6.12 6.52
N PRO A 263 -15.68 -7.46 6.31
CA PRO A 263 -15.83 -8.44 7.38
C PRO A 263 -14.54 -8.73 8.15
N ILE A 264 -13.54 -7.84 8.04
CA ILE A 264 -12.22 -8.00 8.63
C ILE A 264 -12.12 -6.97 9.76
N TRP A 265 -12.49 -7.41 10.96
CA TRP A 265 -12.32 -6.65 12.19
C TRP A 265 -10.98 -7.03 12.80
N PHE A 266 -10.06 -6.07 12.84
CA PHE A 266 -8.81 -6.16 13.60
C PHE A 266 -8.97 -5.46 14.95
#